data_AF-A0A9D1GCN1-F1
#
_entry.id   AF-A0A9D1GCN1-F1
#
_cell.length_a   1.000
_cell.length_b   1.000
_cell.length_c   1.000
_cell.angle_alpha   90.00
_cell.angle_beta   90.00
_cell.angle_gamma   90.00
#
_symmetry.space_group_name_H-M   'P 1'
#
loop_
_entity.id
_entity.type
_entity.pdbx_description
1 polymer ?
#
loop_
_entity_poly.entity_id
_entity_poly.type
_entity_poly.pdbx_seq_one_letter_code
_entity_poly.pdbx_strand_id
1 'polypeptide(L)'
;MDFIIGLLTGFGITIGIFAIINDNKKLGIIQMLLTVITLVVTYLFCARKSSFAFGGTDLEFLFHTATVDKMIVPWLILVMFLTLIVLIVINVYKLRAKLTNK
;
A
#
# COMPACT_ATOMS: atom_id res chain seq x y z
N MET A 1 -7.44 -9.69 -6.10
CA MET A 1 -6.62 -8.50 -5.77
C MET A 1 -7.11 -7.85 -4.49
N ASP A 2 -8.42 -7.69 -4.34
CA ASP A 2 -9.08 -7.08 -3.18
C ASP A 2 -8.70 -7.69 -1.83
N PHE A 3 -8.54 -9.01 -1.77
CA PHE A 3 -8.10 -9.69 -0.54
C PHE A 3 -6.68 -9.28 -0.10
N ILE A 4 -5.74 -9.20 -1.04
CA ILE A 4 -4.35 -8.81 -0.78
C ILE A 4 -4.30 -7.34 -0.35
N ILE A 5 -5.01 -6.48 -1.07
CA ILE A 5 -5.13 -5.05 -0.76
C ILE A 5 -5.77 -4.86 0.63
N GLY A 6 -6.83 -5.61 0.93
CA GLY A 6 -7.53 -5.57 2.21
C GLY A 6 -6.62 -5.98 3.37
N LEU A 7 -5.88 -7.08 3.23
CA LEU A 7 -4.88 -7.52 4.22
C LEU A 7 -3.83 -6.45 4.45
N LEU A 8 -3.23 -5.93 3.38
CA LEU A 8 -2.17 -4.94 3.48
C LEU A 8 -2.66 -3.63 4.11
N THR A 9 -3.90 -3.24 3.80
CA THR A 9 -4.55 -2.06 4.40
C THR A 9 -4.78 -2.28 5.89
N GLY A 10 -5.31 -3.44 6.28
CA GLY A 10 -5.53 -3.79 7.68
C GLY A 10 -4.22 -3.78 8.49
N PHE A 11 -3.16 -4.42 7.97
CA PHE A 11 -1.84 -4.39 8.59
C PHE A 11 -1.24 -2.99 8.62
N GLY A 12 -1.33 -2.24 7.52
CA GLY A 12 -0.81 -0.88 7.42
C GLY A 12 -1.44 0.07 8.43
N ILE A 13 -2.76 0.01 8.61
CA ILE A 13 -3.48 0.84 9.58
C ILE A 13 -3.17 0.40 11.01
N THR A 14 -3.28 -0.90 11.33
CA THR A 14 -3.08 -1.40 12.70
C THR A 14 -1.66 -1.11 13.20
N ILE A 15 -0.63 -1.40 12.40
CA ILE A 15 0.77 -1.14 12.74
C ILE A 15 1.04 0.38 12.82
N GLY A 16 0.39 1.17 11.96
CA GLY A 16 0.49 2.63 11.99
C GLY A 16 -0.05 3.21 13.30
N ILE A 17 -1.23 2.76 13.74
CA ILE A 17 -1.82 3.15 15.04
C ILE A 17 -0.91 2.74 16.20
N PHE A 18 -0.41 1.50 16.21
CA PHE A 18 0.52 1.04 17.24
C PHE A 18 1.80 1.87 17.30
N ALA A 19 2.35 2.28 16.15
CA ALA A 19 3.50 3.16 16.07
C ALA A 19 3.22 4.55 16.66
N ILE A 20 2.02 5.11 16.43
CA ILE A 20 1.61 6.40 17.00
C ILE A 20 1.53 6.33 18.52
N ILE A 21 0.95 5.25 19.07
CA ILE A 21 0.81 5.06 20.52
C ILE A 21 2.19 4.89 21.20
N ASN A 22 3.17 4.32 20.50
CA ASN A 22 4.51 4.02 21.05
C ASN A 22 5.58 5.08 20.72
N ASP A 23 5.23 6.37 20.72
CA ASP A 23 6.12 7.54 20.46
C ASP A 23 6.71 7.66 19.04
N ASN A 24 6.36 6.78 18.09
CA ASN A 24 6.77 6.89 16.68
C ASN A 24 5.72 7.63 15.84
N LYS A 25 5.15 8.73 16.37
CA LYS A 25 4.00 9.45 15.80
C LYS A 25 4.18 9.84 14.34
N LYS A 26 5.32 10.45 13.99
CA LYS A 26 5.59 10.89 12.59
C LYS A 26 5.56 9.71 11.62
N LEU A 27 6.26 8.62 11.96
CA LEU A 27 6.37 7.46 11.08
C LEU A 27 5.03 6.71 10.95
N GLY A 28 4.27 6.61 12.05
CA GLY A 28 2.95 5.99 12.05
C GLY A 28 1.92 6.79 11.23
N ILE A 29 1.89 8.12 11.35
CA ILE A 29 1.01 8.98 10.54
C ILE A 29 1.36 8.88 9.05
N ILE A 30 2.66 8.95 8.70
CA ILE A 30 3.11 8.82 7.30
C ILE A 30 2.68 7.46 6.73
N GLN A 31 2.85 6.37 7.49
CA GLN A 31 2.41 5.04 7.06
C GLN A 31 0.90 4.98 6.84
N MET A 32 0.10 5.54 7.77
CA MET A 32 -1.37 5.55 7.64
C MET A 32 -1.82 6.35 6.42
N LEU A 33 -1.28 7.55 6.22
CA LEU A 33 -1.58 8.37 5.05
C LEU A 33 -1.20 7.64 3.76
N LEU A 34 0.00 7.07 3.70
CA LEU A 34 0.45 6.31 2.53
C LEU A 34 -0.46 5.10 2.27
N THR A 35 -0.91 4.41 3.31
CA THR A 35 -1.85 3.27 3.19
C THR A 35 -3.14 3.71 2.49
N VAL A 36 -3.75 4.80 2.96
CA VAL A 36 -5.01 5.31 2.40
C VAL A 36 -4.80 5.82 0.97
N ILE A 37 -3.75 6.59 0.71
CA ILE A 37 -3.46 7.12 -0.63
C ILE A 37 -3.22 5.98 -1.61
N THR A 38 -2.44 4.95 -1.24
CA THR A 38 -2.16 3.79 -2.09
C THR A 38 -3.45 3.05 -2.44
N LEU A 39 -4.35 2.85 -1.46
CA LEU A 39 -5.64 2.23 -1.67
C LEU A 39 -6.50 3.02 -2.66
N VAL A 40 -6.64 4.34 -2.44
CA VAL A 40 -7.46 5.22 -3.27
C VAL A 40 -6.93 5.27 -4.70
N VAL A 41 -5.62 5.46 -4.88
CA VAL A 41 -4.99 5.53 -6.21
C VAL A 41 -5.17 4.21 -6.96
N THR A 42 -4.96 3.07 -6.30
CA THR A 42 -5.12 1.75 -6.90
C THR A 42 -6.58 1.51 -7.33
N TYR A 43 -7.53 1.83 -6.45
CA TYR A 43 -8.96 1.68 -6.73
C TYR A 43 -9.39 2.56 -7.90
N LEU A 44 -9.03 3.85 -7.90
CA LEU A 44 -9.37 4.78 -8.97
C LEU A 44 -8.76 4.38 -10.32
N PHE A 45 -7.54 3.82 -10.31
CA PHE A 45 -6.93 3.34 -11.54
C PHE A 45 -7.61 2.08 -12.06
N CYS A 46 -7.86 1.09 -11.20
CA CYS A 46 -8.55 -0.14 -11.59
C CYS A 46 -10.00 0.12 -12.03
N ALA A 47 -10.68 1.13 -11.47
CA ALA A 47 -12.02 1.53 -11.91
C ALA A 47 -12.06 1.98 -13.38
N ARG A 48 -10.94 2.46 -13.95
CA ARG A 48 -10.86 2.86 -15.37
C ARG A 48 -10.79 1.66 -16.32
N LYS A 49 -10.61 0.44 -15.82
CA LYS A 49 -10.50 -0.78 -16.63
C LYS A 49 -11.64 -0.97 -17.63
N SER A 50 -12.87 -0.63 -17.24
CA SER A 50 -14.04 -0.67 -18.14
C SER A 50 -13.89 0.28 -19.33
N SER A 51 -13.25 1.44 -19.14
CA SER A 51 -12.95 2.40 -20.20
C SER A 51 -11.86 1.91 -21.17
N PHE A 52 -11.02 0.96 -20.75
CA PHE A 52 -10.03 0.30 -21.60
C PHE A 52 -10.55 -0.96 -22.30
N ALA A 53 -11.85 -1.27 -22.15
CA ALA A 53 -12.48 -2.49 -22.67
C ALA A 53 -11.74 -3.79 -22.28
N PHE A 54 -11.06 -3.79 -21.13
CA PHE A 54 -10.24 -4.91 -20.69
C PHE A 54 -11.07 -5.90 -19.84
N GLY A 55 -11.20 -7.13 -20.32
CA GLY A 55 -12.04 -8.16 -19.70
C GLY A 55 -11.36 -9.04 -18.64
N GLY A 56 -10.03 -8.91 -18.46
CA GLY A 56 -9.25 -9.72 -17.50
C GLY A 56 -9.42 -9.31 -16.04
N THR A 57 -8.53 -9.73 -15.14
CA THR A 57 -8.53 -9.29 -13.74
C THR A 57 -7.90 -7.90 -13.55
N ASP A 58 -8.04 -7.28 -12.38
CA ASP A 58 -7.44 -5.95 -12.11
C ASP A 58 -5.91 -6.00 -12.05
N LEU A 59 -5.37 -7.14 -11.62
CA LEU A 59 -3.94 -7.39 -11.58
C LEU A 59 -3.39 -7.56 -13.01
N GLU A 60 -4.11 -8.30 -13.85
CA GLU A 60 -3.79 -8.41 -15.28
C GLU A 60 -3.91 -7.05 -15.98
N PHE A 61 -4.92 -6.25 -15.63
CA PHE A 61 -5.08 -4.90 -16.16
C PHE A 61 -3.88 -4.01 -15.81
N LEU A 62 -3.42 -4.03 -14.56
CA LEU A 62 -2.21 -3.31 -14.14
C LEU A 62 -0.96 -3.78 -14.89
N PHE A 63 -0.79 -5.10 -15.04
CA PHE A 63 0.38 -5.64 -15.73
C PHE A 63 0.35 -5.32 -17.23
N HIS A 64 -0.81 -5.47 -17.87
CA HIS A 64 -1.00 -5.13 -19.28
C HIS A 64 -0.75 -3.65 -19.52
N THR A 65 -1.35 -2.77 -18.72
CA THR A 65 -1.16 -1.32 -18.86
C THR A 65 0.28 -0.88 -18.56
N ALA A 66 1.00 -1.59 -17.68
CA ALA A 66 2.41 -1.33 -17.38
C ALA A 66 3.35 -1.72 -18.53
N THR A 67 3.09 -2.86 -19.17
CA THR A 67 4.03 -3.52 -20.09
C THR A 67 3.69 -3.29 -21.56
N VAL A 68 2.42 -3.43 -21.92
CA VAL A 68 1.91 -3.27 -23.29
C VAL A 68 1.64 -1.80 -23.58
N ASP A 69 0.82 -1.16 -22.74
CA ASP A 69 0.42 0.25 -22.93
C ASP A 69 1.48 1.24 -22.42
N LYS A 70 2.55 0.73 -21.78
CA LYS A 70 3.70 1.49 -21.25
C LYS A 70 3.31 2.69 -20.38
N MET A 71 2.21 2.56 -19.63
CA MET A 71 1.75 3.60 -18.73
C MET A 71 2.62 3.66 -17.48
N ILE A 72 2.87 4.88 -16.98
CA ILE A 72 3.66 5.09 -15.77
C ILE A 72 2.88 4.80 -14.47
N VAL A 73 1.55 4.92 -14.51
CA VAL A 73 0.69 4.83 -13.31
C VAL A 73 0.78 3.47 -12.60
N PRO A 74 0.76 2.32 -13.29
CA PRO A 74 0.98 1.01 -12.65
C PRO A 74 2.32 0.90 -11.90
N TRP A 75 3.39 1.48 -12.45
CA TRP A 75 4.71 1.50 -11.81
C TRP A 75 4.72 2.39 -10.56
N LEU A 76 4.02 3.53 -10.59
CA LEU A 76 3.83 4.38 -9.41
C LEU A 76 3.09 3.63 -8.30
N ILE A 77 2.01 2.91 -8.64
CA ILE A 77 1.27 2.06 -7.70
C ILE A 77 2.21 1.01 -7.09
N LEU A 78 3.03 0.34 -7.89
CA LEU A 78 4.00 -0.64 -7.40
C LEU A 78 5.00 -0.03 -6.41
N VAL A 79 5.58 1.13 -6.73
CA VAL A 79 6.53 1.83 -5.83
C VAL A 79 5.87 2.23 -4.52
N MET A 80 4.60 2.68 -4.55
CA MET A 80 3.85 3.01 -3.34
C MET A 80 3.63 1.77 -2.47
N PHE A 81 3.26 0.63 -3.06
CA PHE A 81 3.13 -0.65 -2.35
C PHE A 81 4.44 -1.08 -1.69
N LEU A 82 5.56 -1.02 -2.42
CA LEU A 82 6.87 -1.37 -1.89
C LEU A 82 7.28 -0.46 -0.73
N THR A 83 7.07 0.86 -0.89
CA THR A 83 7.37 1.84 0.17
C THR A 83 6.53 1.58 1.41
N LEU A 84 5.25 1.23 1.23
CA LEU A 84 4.37 0.90 2.35
C LEU A 84 4.83 -0.35 3.10
N ILE A 85 5.25 -1.40 2.39
CA ILE A 85 5.81 -2.62 3.00
C ILE A 85 7.06 -2.28 3.82
N VAL A 86 7.97 -1.46 3.28
CA VAL A 86 9.19 -1.03 3.98
C VAL A 86 8.83 -0.27 5.26
N LEU A 87 7.87 0.66 5.21
CA LEU A 87 7.44 1.40 6.41
C LEU A 87 6.82 0.48 7.47
N ILE A 88 5.99 -0.47 7.06
CA ILE A 88 5.40 -1.48 7.94
C ILE A 88 6.51 -2.25 8.66
N VAL A 89 7.49 -2.75 7.91
CA VAL A 89 8.61 -3.52 8.45
C VAL A 89 9.44 -2.69 9.44
N ILE A 90 9.78 -1.43 9.09
CA ILE A 90 10.50 -0.52 9.98
C ILE A 90 9.72 -0.27 11.27
N ASN A 91 8.42 0.00 11.18
CA ASN A 91 7.58 0.22 12.36
C ASN A 91 7.51 -1.02 13.24
N VAL A 92 7.38 -2.22 12.66
CA VAL A 92 7.39 -3.49 13.41
C VAL A 92 8.72 -3.69 14.14
N TYR A 93 9.87 -3.47 13.47
CA TYR A 93 11.18 -3.59 14.11
C TYR A 93 11.36 -2.60 15.26
N LYS A 94 10.97 -1.35 15.07
CA LYS A 94 11.03 -0.31 16.12
C LYS A 94 10.14 -0.64 17.31
N LEU A 95 8.92 -1.12 17.05
CA LEU A 95 7.98 -1.54 18.09
C LEU A 95 8.55 -2.73 18.89
N ARG A 96 9.08 -3.74 18.20
CA ARG A 96 9.72 -4.90 18.84
C ARG A 96 10.89 -4.48 19.73
N ALA A 97 11.81 -3.66 19.20
CA ALA A 97 12.96 -3.18 19.97
C ALA A 97 12.54 -2.39 21.22
N LYS A 98 11.46 -1.61 21.15
CA LYS A 98 10.95 -0.87 22.32
C LYS A 98 10.31 -1.78 23.36
N LEU A 99 9.62 -2.84 22.95
CA LEU A 99 9.00 -3.81 23.85
C LEU A 99 10.01 -4.73 24.54
N THR A 100 11.12 -5.09 23.88
CA THR A 100 12.17 -5.93 24.47
C THR A 100 13.06 -5.18 25.47
N ASN A 101 13.21 -3.86 25.32
CA ASN A 101 14.05 -3.03 26.22
C ASN A 101 13.29 -2.46 27.44
N LYS A 102 12.05 -2.90 27.66
CA LYS A 102 11.17 -2.41 28.72
C LYS A 102 10.84 -3.55 29.69
#